data_AF-A0A0F0KQD7-F1
#
_entry.id   AF-A0A0F0KQD7-F1
#
_cell.length_a   1.000
_cell.length_b   1.000
_cell.length_c   1.000
_cell.angle_alpha   90.00
_cell.angle_beta   90.00
_cell.angle_gamma   90.00
#
_symmetry.space_group_name_H-M   'P 1'
#
loop_
_entity.id
_entity.type
_entity.pdbx_description
1 polymer ?
#
loop_
_entity_poly.entity_id
_entity_poly.type
_entity_poly.pdbx_seq_one_letter_code
_entity_poly.pdbx_strand_id
1 'polypeptide(L)'
;MRRGVLASASGAVASIVALALLLPASAHATTLESGLWWFDRGKVQAAHDAGFDGTGVTVAVIDGQINPDVVGLRGADLEVKDSYCRDAEGEPVPATSTDYVAASHATHVVSMIAGTGDAPAGGLPVTGAAPGAKVLYYPAIVTDGVFDTAMGENVDEQCLLEDGSTVMADGTTGVSRAIEDAVEDGADIISISLEGFDLTDALAKAEAAGVIVVAALPNNSGVASQPASGNGVVAVQSFGADGKIQSSTTIEGVGDPSPNQSDDVIVAAPGMGLLGQGSENSWDEQVLLTGTSYATPIAAGFLAVVKQKYPDATSGQLLQSLIRNTGTKGEHEPEWNDSVGYGAVSLTGMLAVDPTAYPDVNPIFDADDPDALPSAADVRAAAAAATPVPTADSDDPGETSSTQDASVPLLVGGGILVAVLLVGGIILAVVLTRSSRRRNNEQGGAHGR
;
A
#
# COMPACT_ATOMS: atom_id res chain seq x y z
N MET A 1 63.22 -47.53 53.05
CA MET A 1 62.49 -47.70 51.77
C MET A 1 61.01 -47.46 52.03
N ARG A 2 60.38 -46.57 51.26
CA ARG A 2 59.04 -45.98 51.50
C ARG A 2 57.89 -47.00 51.44
N ARG A 3 56.96 -46.94 52.41
CA ARG A 3 55.53 -47.38 52.44
C ARG A 3 54.86 -46.61 53.60
N GLY A 4 53.61 -46.13 53.60
CA GLY A 4 52.48 -46.08 52.66
C GLY A 4 51.29 -45.29 53.26
N VAL A 5 50.40 -44.81 52.37
CA VAL A 5 48.93 -44.56 52.39
C VAL A 5 48.20 -43.75 53.51
N LEU A 6 47.21 -42.97 53.02
CA LEU A 6 46.28 -41.93 53.51
C LEU A 6 45.19 -42.30 54.54
N ALA A 7 44.62 -41.25 55.18
CA ALA A 7 43.20 -40.94 55.53
C ALA A 7 43.11 -40.25 56.91
N SER A 8 42.20 -39.33 57.32
CA SER A 8 41.15 -38.46 56.76
C SER A 8 40.59 -37.61 57.95
N ALA A 9 39.77 -36.59 57.65
CA ALA A 9 38.56 -36.14 58.39
C ALA A 9 38.55 -34.82 59.22
N SER A 10 37.53 -33.99 58.87
CA SER A 10 36.62 -33.14 59.69
C SER A 10 37.14 -31.82 60.31
N GLY A 11 36.43 -30.68 60.37
CA GLY A 11 35.07 -30.27 59.96
C GLY A 11 34.47 -29.20 60.91
N ALA A 12 33.82 -28.16 60.34
CA ALA A 12 32.65 -27.40 60.87
C ALA A 12 32.90 -26.24 61.90
N VAL A 13 32.17 -25.11 62.06
CA VAL A 13 30.87 -24.51 61.60
C VAL A 13 30.93 -22.97 61.80
N ALA A 14 30.23 -22.16 60.98
CA ALA A 14 29.53 -20.95 61.46
C ALA A 14 28.35 -20.60 60.53
N SER A 15 27.17 -20.38 61.11
CA SER A 15 25.91 -20.02 60.43
C SER A 15 25.47 -18.62 60.83
N ILE A 16 25.00 -17.79 59.88
CA ILE A 16 24.08 -16.66 60.13
C ILE A 16 23.03 -16.61 59.01
N VAL A 17 21.80 -16.36 59.45
CA VAL A 17 20.48 -16.41 58.82
C VAL A 17 20.28 -15.40 57.68
N ALA A 18 19.64 -15.81 56.58
CA ALA A 18 19.08 -14.92 55.56
C ALA A 18 17.55 -14.97 55.59
N LEU A 19 16.93 -13.80 55.79
CA LEU A 19 15.49 -13.58 55.77
C LEU A 19 15.05 -13.32 54.32
N ALA A 20 14.35 -14.26 53.70
CA ALA A 20 13.81 -14.10 52.35
C ALA A 20 12.46 -13.36 52.40
N LEU A 21 12.43 -12.12 51.91
CA LEU A 21 11.20 -11.42 51.53
C LEU A 21 10.69 -12.04 50.23
N LEU A 22 9.61 -12.82 50.32
CA LEU A 22 8.82 -13.22 49.16
C LEU A 22 7.87 -12.07 48.81
N LEU A 23 8.25 -11.25 47.82
CA LEU A 23 7.28 -10.43 47.10
C LEU A 23 6.69 -11.30 45.98
N PRO A 24 5.36 -11.46 45.88
CA PRO A 24 4.77 -12.05 44.69
C PRO A 24 4.94 -11.06 43.53
N ALA A 25 5.76 -11.40 42.54
CA ALA A 25 5.67 -10.78 41.24
C ALA A 25 4.30 -11.16 40.66
N SER A 26 3.35 -10.23 40.63
CA SER A 26 2.11 -10.41 39.91
C SER A 26 2.40 -10.30 38.41
N ALA A 27 2.79 -11.43 37.80
CA ALA A 27 2.67 -11.62 36.36
C ALA A 27 1.16 -11.57 36.05
N HIS A 28 0.69 -10.44 35.53
CA HIS A 28 -0.65 -10.40 34.94
C HIS A 28 -0.56 -11.25 33.68
N ALA A 29 -1.23 -12.41 33.66
CA ALA A 29 -1.41 -13.14 32.43
C ALA A 29 -2.15 -12.21 31.45
N THR A 30 -1.52 -11.88 30.33
CA THR A 30 -2.13 -11.06 29.29
C THR A 30 -3.32 -11.84 28.72
N THR A 31 -4.53 -11.29 28.82
CA THR A 31 -5.74 -11.93 28.29
C THR A 31 -5.94 -11.54 26.83
N LEU A 32 -6.67 -12.34 26.05
CA LEU A 32 -6.94 -12.03 24.63
C LEU A 32 -7.65 -10.69 24.46
N GLU A 33 -8.47 -10.26 25.42
CA GLU A 33 -9.15 -8.96 25.44
C GLU A 33 -8.19 -7.79 25.42
N SER A 34 -6.98 -7.95 25.99
CA SER A 34 -5.95 -6.92 25.91
C SER A 34 -5.57 -6.60 24.45
N GLY A 35 -5.81 -7.53 23.52
CA GLY A 35 -5.54 -7.40 22.10
C GLY A 35 -6.41 -6.40 21.34
N LEU A 36 -7.48 -5.91 21.97
CA LEU A 36 -8.44 -4.97 21.38
C LEU A 36 -8.09 -3.50 21.63
N TRP A 37 -6.99 -3.23 22.36
CA TRP A 37 -6.61 -1.88 22.81
C TRP A 37 -6.49 -0.85 21.68
N TRP A 38 -6.03 -1.27 20.51
CA TRP A 38 -5.77 -0.39 19.37
C TRP A 38 -7.07 0.15 18.78
N PHE A 39 -8.12 -0.67 18.76
CA PHE A 39 -9.45 -0.32 18.26
C PHE A 39 -10.07 0.79 19.12
N ASP A 40 -9.98 0.63 20.45
CA ASP A 40 -10.45 1.60 21.44
C ASP A 40 -9.63 2.90 21.46
N ARG A 41 -8.31 2.78 21.32
CA ARG A 41 -7.38 3.92 21.28
C ARG A 41 -7.59 4.75 20.01
N GLY A 42 -7.71 4.08 18.87
CA GLY A 42 -7.92 4.71 17.56
C GLY A 42 -9.33 5.24 17.35
N LYS A 43 -10.27 4.94 18.27
CA LYS A 43 -11.70 5.26 18.13
C LYS A 43 -12.30 4.72 16.83
N VAL A 44 -11.87 3.52 16.45
CA VAL A 44 -12.23 2.89 15.18
C VAL A 44 -13.74 2.64 15.11
N GLN A 45 -14.34 2.07 16.17
CA GLN A 45 -15.81 1.92 16.25
C GLN A 45 -16.55 3.24 16.03
N ALA A 46 -16.06 4.34 16.58
CA ALA A 46 -16.74 5.63 16.45
C ALA A 46 -16.68 6.18 15.01
N ALA A 47 -15.62 5.86 14.25
CA ALA A 47 -15.54 6.17 12.83
C ALA A 47 -16.55 5.31 12.03
N HIS A 48 -16.58 4.01 12.30
CA HIS A 48 -17.53 3.08 11.66
C HIS A 48 -18.98 3.47 11.95
N ASP A 49 -19.32 3.78 13.21
CA ASP A 49 -20.65 4.24 13.62
C ASP A 49 -21.04 5.57 12.95
N ALA A 50 -20.05 6.38 12.57
CA ALA A 50 -20.25 7.61 11.80
C ALA A 50 -20.38 7.37 10.28
N GLY A 51 -20.34 6.10 9.85
CA GLY A 51 -20.45 5.69 8.45
C GLY A 51 -19.12 5.70 7.68
N PHE A 52 -17.99 5.75 8.38
CA PHE A 52 -16.65 5.70 7.77
C PHE A 52 -15.95 4.40 8.15
N ASP A 53 -16.02 3.41 7.26
CA ASP A 53 -15.54 2.04 7.41
C ASP A 53 -14.66 1.56 6.23
N GLY A 54 -14.27 2.46 5.34
CA GLY A 54 -13.50 2.18 4.12
C GLY A 54 -14.34 1.90 2.87
N THR A 55 -15.68 1.92 2.96
CA THR A 55 -16.55 1.64 1.79
C THR A 55 -16.22 2.55 0.60
N GLY A 56 -16.01 1.93 -0.57
CA GLY A 56 -15.70 2.64 -1.82
C GLY A 56 -14.21 2.89 -2.07
N VAL A 57 -13.34 2.38 -1.19
CA VAL A 57 -11.87 2.40 -1.35
C VAL A 57 -11.37 0.99 -1.62
N THR A 58 -10.41 0.86 -2.53
CA THR A 58 -9.76 -0.42 -2.85
C THR A 58 -8.39 -0.49 -2.19
N VAL A 59 -8.17 -1.50 -1.36
CA VAL A 59 -6.88 -1.77 -0.71
C VAL A 59 -6.31 -3.07 -1.27
N ALA A 60 -5.17 -2.99 -1.94
CA ALA A 60 -4.43 -4.19 -2.33
C ALA A 60 -3.55 -4.68 -1.17
N VAL A 61 -3.48 -5.99 -0.98
CA VAL A 61 -2.60 -6.65 0.00
C VAL A 61 -1.71 -7.64 -0.74
N ILE A 62 -0.40 -7.48 -0.58
CA ILE A 62 0.60 -8.37 -1.19
C ILE A 62 1.31 -9.12 -0.07
N ASP A 63 1.10 -10.43 -0.01
CA ASP A 63 1.58 -11.31 1.07
C ASP A 63 1.73 -12.77 0.55
N GLY A 64 1.79 -13.77 1.44
CA GLY A 64 1.91 -15.18 1.08
C GLY A 64 0.59 -15.88 0.73
N GLN A 65 0.42 -17.14 1.12
CA GLN A 65 -0.88 -17.82 1.03
C GLN A 65 -1.85 -17.29 2.08
N ILE A 66 -3.17 -17.34 1.82
CA ILE A 66 -4.20 -16.85 2.76
C ILE A 66 -5.27 -17.90 3.07
N ASN A 67 -5.88 -17.83 4.26
CA ASN A 67 -7.12 -18.53 4.59
C ASN A 67 -8.28 -17.53 4.61
N PRO A 68 -9.02 -17.33 3.50
CA PRO A 68 -10.12 -16.37 3.45
C PRO A 68 -11.38 -16.85 4.19
N ASP A 69 -11.46 -18.14 4.54
CA ASP A 69 -12.65 -18.77 5.11
C ASP A 69 -12.71 -18.72 6.64
N VAL A 70 -11.71 -18.10 7.28
CA VAL A 70 -11.71 -17.87 8.74
C VAL A 70 -12.91 -17.02 9.15
N VAL A 71 -13.42 -17.28 10.35
CA VAL A 71 -14.70 -16.69 10.81
C VAL A 71 -14.71 -15.17 10.68
N GLY A 72 -13.65 -14.48 11.11
CA GLY A 72 -13.59 -13.02 11.07
C GLY A 72 -13.30 -12.41 9.68
N LEU A 73 -13.17 -13.19 8.61
CA LEU A 73 -13.10 -12.68 7.23
C LEU A 73 -14.35 -13.04 6.40
N ARG A 74 -15.25 -13.87 6.94
CA ARG A 74 -16.47 -14.26 6.21
C ARG A 74 -17.33 -13.04 5.95
N GLY A 75 -17.61 -12.79 4.67
CA GLY A 75 -18.43 -11.67 4.23
C GLY A 75 -17.65 -10.37 4.00
N ALA A 76 -16.32 -10.36 4.21
CA ALA A 76 -15.48 -9.28 3.71
C ALA A 76 -15.52 -9.24 2.17
N ASP A 77 -15.41 -8.05 1.58
CA ASP A 77 -15.24 -7.88 0.13
C ASP A 77 -13.78 -8.18 -0.25
N LEU A 78 -13.43 -9.46 -0.20
CA LEU A 78 -12.09 -9.99 -0.42
C LEU A 78 -12.02 -10.77 -1.73
N GLU A 79 -11.25 -10.27 -2.69
CA GLU A 79 -10.96 -10.92 -3.96
C GLU A 79 -9.53 -11.46 -3.93
N VAL A 80 -9.38 -12.79 -3.86
CA VAL A 80 -8.08 -13.48 -3.90
C VAL A 80 -7.70 -13.76 -5.34
N LYS A 81 -6.58 -13.19 -5.80
CA LYS A 81 -6.01 -13.41 -7.13
C LYS A 81 -5.25 -14.73 -7.22
N ASP A 82 -4.95 -15.13 -8.45
CA ASP A 82 -4.06 -16.26 -8.69
C ASP A 82 -2.66 -15.98 -8.14
N SER A 83 -1.99 -17.04 -7.70
CA SER A 83 -0.63 -16.95 -7.14
C SER A 83 0.39 -16.59 -8.22
N TYR A 84 1.35 -15.74 -7.86
CA TYR A 84 2.52 -15.46 -8.69
C TYR A 84 3.61 -16.54 -8.56
N CYS A 85 3.42 -17.48 -7.64
CA CYS A 85 4.39 -18.53 -7.33
C CYS A 85 4.06 -19.85 -8.02
N ARG A 86 5.10 -20.51 -8.51
CA ARG A 86 5.11 -21.86 -9.05
C ARG A 86 6.07 -22.73 -8.24
N ASP A 87 5.76 -24.02 -8.18
CA ASP A 87 6.62 -25.03 -7.57
C ASP A 87 7.79 -25.43 -8.51
N ALA A 88 8.64 -26.35 -8.04
CA ALA A 88 9.80 -26.84 -8.79
C ALA A 88 9.43 -27.60 -10.09
N GLU A 89 8.20 -28.10 -10.17
CA GLU A 89 7.62 -28.76 -11.34
C GLU A 89 6.99 -27.75 -12.32
N GLY A 90 6.86 -26.48 -11.92
CA GLY A 90 6.28 -25.38 -12.70
C GLY A 90 4.76 -25.24 -12.54
N GLU A 91 4.15 -25.99 -11.63
CA GLU A 91 2.72 -25.90 -11.35
C GLU A 91 2.41 -24.71 -10.42
N PRO A 92 1.27 -24.01 -10.60
CA PRO A 92 0.90 -22.89 -9.72
C PRO A 92 0.74 -23.35 -8.27
N VAL A 93 1.41 -22.65 -7.34
CA VAL A 93 1.18 -22.84 -5.90
C VAL A 93 -0.20 -22.25 -5.56
N PRO A 94 -1.06 -22.94 -4.81
CA PRO A 94 -2.38 -22.42 -4.46
C PRO A 94 -2.30 -21.08 -3.71
N ALA A 95 -3.09 -20.09 -4.14
CA ALA A 95 -3.22 -18.79 -3.46
C ALA A 95 -3.79 -18.91 -2.03
N THR A 96 -4.64 -19.92 -1.82
CA THR A 96 -5.31 -20.16 -0.54
C THR A 96 -4.80 -21.41 0.14
N SER A 97 -4.65 -21.38 1.46
CA SER A 97 -4.31 -22.54 2.28
C SER A 97 -5.06 -22.52 3.60
N THR A 98 -5.44 -23.70 4.11
CA THR A 98 -5.93 -23.87 5.48
C THR A 98 -4.83 -24.28 6.45
N ASP A 99 -3.60 -24.50 5.97
CA ASP A 99 -2.46 -24.71 6.84
C ASP A 99 -2.15 -23.44 7.60
N TYR A 100 -2.04 -23.53 8.94
CA TYR A 100 -1.86 -22.36 9.77
C TYR A 100 -0.50 -21.69 9.53
N VAL A 101 0.56 -22.46 9.31
CA VAL A 101 1.89 -21.85 9.13
C VAL A 101 1.96 -21.13 7.79
N ALA A 102 1.44 -21.75 6.73
CA ALA A 102 1.41 -21.15 5.41
C ALA A 102 0.54 -19.90 5.33
N ALA A 103 -0.61 -19.88 6.03
CA ALA A 103 -1.65 -18.86 5.81
C ALA A 103 -1.86 -17.86 6.94
N SER A 104 -1.32 -18.09 8.15
CA SER A 104 -1.62 -17.24 9.32
C SER A 104 -1.25 -15.78 9.13
N HIS A 105 -0.03 -15.50 8.66
CA HIS A 105 0.47 -14.13 8.50
C HIS A 105 -0.44 -13.28 7.61
N ALA A 106 -0.66 -13.70 6.37
CA ALA A 106 -1.55 -13.03 5.43
C ALA A 106 -2.98 -12.88 5.97
N THR A 107 -3.50 -13.95 6.58
CA THR A 107 -4.86 -13.94 7.14
C THR A 107 -5.01 -12.89 8.24
N HIS A 108 -3.99 -12.74 9.09
CA HIS A 108 -3.94 -11.70 10.11
C HIS A 108 -3.77 -10.31 9.51
N VAL A 109 -2.91 -10.14 8.51
CA VAL A 109 -2.72 -8.86 7.79
C VAL A 109 -4.05 -8.38 7.20
N VAL A 110 -4.76 -9.23 6.47
CA VAL A 110 -6.07 -8.90 5.90
C VAL A 110 -7.10 -8.67 7.01
N SER A 111 -7.08 -9.44 8.10
CA SER A 111 -7.99 -9.22 9.24
C SER A 111 -7.83 -7.84 9.88
N MET A 112 -6.62 -7.28 9.90
CA MET A 112 -6.38 -5.93 10.42
C MET A 112 -6.97 -4.83 9.54
N ILE A 113 -7.19 -5.09 8.24
CA ILE A 113 -7.89 -4.17 7.32
C ILE A 113 -9.39 -4.47 7.35
N ALA A 114 -9.78 -5.68 6.98
CA ALA A 114 -11.14 -6.02 6.57
C ALA A 114 -11.85 -7.03 7.49
N GLY A 115 -11.33 -7.25 8.71
CA GLY A 115 -12.00 -8.12 9.68
C GLY A 115 -13.45 -7.70 9.92
N THR A 116 -14.40 -8.61 9.77
CA THR A 116 -15.84 -8.31 9.74
C THR A 116 -16.47 -8.11 11.12
N GLY A 117 -15.72 -8.38 12.18
CA GLY A 117 -16.22 -8.36 13.56
C GLY A 117 -16.87 -9.67 14.00
N ASP A 118 -16.89 -10.70 13.15
CA ASP A 118 -17.27 -12.04 13.55
C ASP A 118 -16.17 -12.72 14.37
N ALA A 119 -16.57 -13.74 15.16
CA ALA A 119 -15.67 -14.50 16.01
C ALA A 119 -16.04 -15.98 16.06
N PRO A 120 -15.06 -16.89 16.25
CA PRO A 120 -15.34 -18.26 16.66
C PRO A 120 -16.19 -18.34 17.93
N ALA A 121 -16.85 -19.48 18.16
CA ALA A 121 -17.74 -19.64 19.32
C ALA A 121 -16.98 -19.45 20.65
N GLY A 122 -17.36 -18.42 21.41
CA GLY A 122 -16.69 -18.07 22.67
C GLY A 122 -15.42 -17.23 22.52
N GLY A 123 -15.06 -16.86 21.29
CA GLY A 123 -13.97 -15.94 20.98
C GLY A 123 -14.39 -14.46 21.02
N LEU A 124 -13.42 -13.59 20.78
CA LEU A 124 -13.57 -12.14 20.70
C LEU A 124 -13.69 -11.68 19.24
N PRO A 125 -14.49 -10.63 18.95
CA PRO A 125 -14.68 -10.13 17.59
C PRO A 125 -13.38 -9.55 17.03
N VAL A 126 -13.03 -9.94 15.80
CA VAL A 126 -11.91 -9.34 15.06
C VAL A 126 -12.47 -8.40 14.01
N THR A 127 -12.48 -7.11 14.35
CA THR A 127 -12.92 -6.04 13.45
C THR A 127 -11.69 -5.32 12.91
N GLY A 128 -11.59 -5.17 11.59
CA GLY A 128 -10.50 -4.47 10.93
C GLY A 128 -10.63 -2.95 11.02
N ALA A 129 -9.61 -2.24 10.56
CA ALA A 129 -9.60 -0.79 10.50
C ALA A 129 -10.61 -0.24 9.46
N ALA A 130 -10.79 -0.96 8.34
CA ALA A 130 -11.61 -0.59 7.19
C ALA A 130 -12.44 -1.80 6.68
N PRO A 131 -13.40 -2.33 7.46
CA PRO A 131 -14.17 -3.53 7.12
C PRO A 131 -15.05 -3.40 5.88
N GLY A 132 -15.34 -2.18 5.41
CA GLY A 132 -16.10 -1.91 4.19
C GLY A 132 -15.25 -1.75 2.93
N ALA A 133 -13.91 -1.71 3.04
CA ALA A 133 -13.03 -1.59 1.89
C ALA A 133 -13.06 -2.85 1.02
N LYS A 134 -12.90 -2.68 -0.31
CA LYS A 134 -12.63 -3.80 -1.20
C LYS A 134 -11.15 -4.20 -1.03
N VAL A 135 -10.89 -5.45 -0.68
CA VAL A 135 -9.54 -6.00 -0.61
C VAL A 135 -9.22 -6.81 -1.87
N LEU A 136 -8.18 -6.40 -2.59
CA LEU A 136 -7.57 -7.20 -3.65
C LEU A 136 -6.34 -7.90 -3.07
N TYR A 137 -6.33 -9.23 -3.06
CA TYR A 137 -5.25 -9.98 -2.43
C TYR A 137 -4.37 -10.69 -3.45
N TYR A 138 -3.06 -10.43 -3.40
CA TYR A 138 -2.06 -10.91 -4.34
C TYR A 138 -1.03 -11.81 -3.60
N PRO A 139 -1.09 -13.14 -3.79
CA PRO A 139 -0.13 -14.08 -3.20
C PRO A 139 1.18 -14.06 -4.00
N ALA A 140 2.20 -13.40 -3.47
CA ALA A 140 3.45 -13.14 -4.19
C ALA A 140 4.70 -13.81 -3.58
N ILE A 141 4.52 -14.53 -2.47
CA ILE A 141 5.54 -15.39 -1.85
C ILE A 141 4.88 -16.69 -1.37
N VAL A 142 5.69 -17.68 -1.02
CA VAL A 142 5.24 -18.96 -0.41
C VAL A 142 5.81 -19.08 0.99
N THR A 143 5.00 -19.60 1.92
CA THR A 143 5.45 -19.97 3.27
C THR A 143 5.15 -21.45 3.50
N ASP A 144 6.18 -22.25 3.74
CA ASP A 144 6.08 -23.70 3.99
C ASP A 144 6.58 -24.02 5.40
N GLY A 145 5.77 -23.80 6.44
CA GLY A 145 6.06 -24.41 7.74
C GLY A 145 7.21 -23.81 8.57
N VAL A 146 8.04 -22.93 8.02
CA VAL A 146 9.17 -22.28 8.72
C VAL A 146 9.15 -20.78 8.47
N PHE A 147 8.82 -20.00 9.51
CA PHE A 147 9.19 -18.58 9.54
C PHE A 147 10.70 -18.51 9.77
N ASP A 148 11.41 -17.96 8.78
CA ASP A 148 12.84 -17.66 8.87
C ASP A 148 13.09 -16.71 10.06
N THR A 149 13.40 -17.29 11.20
CA THR A 149 13.92 -16.55 12.37
C THR A 149 15.42 -16.78 12.52
N ALA A 150 16.05 -17.49 11.59
CA ALA A 150 17.46 -17.81 11.64
C ALA A 150 17.99 -18.12 10.24
N MET A 151 18.59 -17.10 9.62
CA MET A 151 19.51 -17.18 8.48
C MET A 151 20.18 -18.56 8.35
N GLY A 152 19.71 -19.38 7.39
CA GLY A 152 20.51 -20.48 6.85
C GLY A 152 19.93 -21.89 6.86
N GLU A 153 18.63 -22.10 7.13
CA GLU A 153 17.99 -23.37 6.77
C GLU A 153 17.35 -23.29 5.38
N ASN A 154 17.44 -24.38 4.61
CA ASN A 154 16.99 -24.41 3.22
C ASN A 154 15.48 -24.11 3.18
N VAL A 155 15.08 -23.14 2.35
CA VAL A 155 13.67 -22.98 1.98
C VAL A 155 13.27 -24.25 1.25
N ASP A 156 12.43 -25.09 1.86
CA ASP A 156 11.98 -26.34 1.24
C ASP A 156 11.10 -26.05 0.01
N GLU A 157 10.44 -24.88 -0.05
CA GLU A 157 9.64 -24.43 -1.19
C GLU A 157 10.04 -23.00 -1.63
N GLN A 158 10.39 -22.82 -2.91
CA GLN A 158 10.74 -21.52 -3.49
C GLN A 158 9.56 -21.01 -4.33
N CYS A 159 9.22 -19.72 -4.17
CA CYS A 159 8.31 -19.05 -5.09
C CYS A 159 9.01 -18.85 -6.44
N LEU A 160 8.82 -19.77 -7.38
CA LEU A 160 9.35 -19.64 -8.73
C LEU A 160 8.37 -18.88 -9.63
N LEU A 161 8.91 -18.15 -10.58
CA LEU A 161 8.18 -17.49 -11.65
C LEU A 161 7.99 -18.44 -12.84
N GLU A 162 7.29 -17.98 -13.87
CA GLU A 162 6.94 -18.77 -15.07
C GLU A 162 8.14 -19.34 -15.83
N ASP A 163 9.32 -18.72 -15.70
CA ASP A 163 10.57 -19.20 -16.31
C ASP A 163 11.40 -20.11 -15.37
N GLY A 164 10.87 -20.42 -14.18
CA GLY A 164 11.51 -21.23 -13.15
C GLY A 164 12.55 -20.46 -12.31
N SER A 165 12.67 -19.14 -12.45
CA SER A 165 13.53 -18.30 -11.62
C SER A 165 12.78 -17.69 -10.44
N THR A 166 13.46 -17.29 -9.36
CA THR A 166 12.86 -16.48 -8.27
C THR A 166 12.84 -14.98 -8.60
N VAL A 167 13.70 -14.57 -9.54
CA VAL A 167 13.86 -13.21 -10.05
C VAL A 167 14.17 -13.33 -11.54
N MET A 168 13.38 -12.66 -12.37
CA MET A 168 13.60 -12.66 -13.82
C MET A 168 14.92 -11.98 -14.20
N ALA A 169 15.37 -12.20 -15.43
CA ALA A 169 16.61 -11.61 -15.94
C ALA A 169 16.66 -10.07 -15.93
N ASP A 170 15.50 -9.41 -15.91
CA ASP A 170 15.37 -7.95 -15.81
C ASP A 170 15.17 -7.45 -14.37
N GLY A 171 15.24 -8.32 -13.37
CA GLY A 171 15.05 -7.97 -11.95
C GLY A 171 13.60 -8.11 -11.46
N THR A 172 12.64 -8.42 -12.34
CA THR A 172 11.23 -8.58 -11.96
C THR A 172 11.03 -9.73 -10.97
N THR A 173 10.25 -9.47 -9.91
CA THR A 173 9.84 -10.46 -8.90
C THR A 173 8.32 -10.68 -8.94
N GLY A 174 7.82 -11.69 -8.23
CA GLY A 174 6.37 -11.86 -8.04
C GLY A 174 5.75 -10.65 -7.33
N VAL A 175 6.48 -10.07 -6.37
CA VAL A 175 6.05 -8.88 -5.63
C VAL A 175 5.99 -7.64 -6.54
N SER A 176 6.97 -7.44 -7.43
CA SER A 176 6.93 -6.31 -8.37
C SER A 176 5.75 -6.43 -9.33
N ARG A 177 5.48 -7.62 -9.88
CA ARG A 177 4.29 -7.85 -10.72
C ARG A 177 2.99 -7.61 -9.96
N ALA A 178 2.90 -8.07 -8.71
CA ALA A 178 1.72 -7.85 -7.88
C ALA A 178 1.46 -6.36 -7.60
N ILE A 179 2.49 -5.53 -7.42
CA ILE A 179 2.34 -4.07 -7.29
C ILE A 179 1.79 -3.48 -8.58
N GLU A 180 2.33 -3.88 -9.72
CA GLU A 180 1.90 -3.38 -11.03
C GLU A 180 0.44 -3.75 -11.33
N ASP A 181 0.07 -5.02 -11.11
CA ASP A 181 -1.29 -5.50 -11.30
C ASP A 181 -2.26 -4.83 -10.32
N ALA A 182 -1.84 -4.55 -9.08
CA ALA A 182 -2.66 -3.80 -8.12
C ALA A 182 -2.93 -2.35 -8.58
N VAL A 183 -1.93 -1.69 -9.18
CA VAL A 183 -2.11 -0.37 -9.78
C VAL A 183 -3.08 -0.44 -10.96
N GLU A 184 -2.93 -1.43 -11.84
CA GLU A 184 -3.80 -1.61 -13.01
C GLU A 184 -5.25 -1.98 -12.63
N ASP A 185 -5.43 -2.76 -11.57
CA ASP A 185 -6.74 -3.12 -11.01
C ASP A 185 -7.40 -1.95 -10.24
N GLY A 186 -6.72 -0.81 -10.10
CA GLY A 186 -7.27 0.42 -9.53
C GLY A 186 -7.24 0.46 -8.00
N ALA A 187 -6.22 -0.12 -7.37
CA ALA A 187 -5.99 0.05 -5.94
C ALA A 187 -5.73 1.52 -5.59
N ASP A 188 -6.34 2.01 -4.51
CA ASP A 188 -6.01 3.32 -3.94
C ASP A 188 -4.76 3.24 -3.05
N ILE A 189 -4.62 2.10 -2.36
CA ILE A 189 -3.59 1.82 -1.35
C ILE A 189 -3.08 0.39 -1.54
N ILE A 190 -1.77 0.18 -1.47
CA ILE A 190 -1.13 -1.13 -1.45
C ILE A 190 -0.47 -1.32 -0.09
N SER A 191 -0.84 -2.38 0.63
CA SER A 191 -0.25 -2.79 1.91
C SER A 191 0.69 -3.98 1.70
N ILE A 192 1.95 -3.83 2.07
CA ILE A 192 2.98 -4.87 1.92
C ILE A 192 3.65 -5.15 3.27
N SER A 193 3.50 -6.36 3.77
CA SER A 193 4.07 -6.80 5.05
C SER A 193 5.28 -7.71 4.84
N LEU A 194 6.06 -7.44 3.79
CA LEU A 194 7.22 -8.21 3.31
C LEU A 194 8.43 -7.28 3.11
N GLU A 195 9.63 -7.83 2.99
CA GLU A 195 10.88 -7.08 2.78
C GLU A 195 11.88 -7.83 1.89
N GLY A 196 12.93 -7.14 1.45
CA GLY A 196 14.08 -7.76 0.78
C GLY A 196 13.96 -7.87 -0.74
N PHE A 197 13.20 -6.99 -1.38
CA PHE A 197 12.98 -7.00 -2.84
C PHE A 197 13.49 -5.70 -3.47
N ASP A 198 14.05 -5.76 -4.68
CA ASP A 198 14.19 -4.57 -5.54
C ASP A 198 12.86 -4.35 -6.26
N LEU A 199 12.17 -3.27 -5.88
CA LEU A 199 10.84 -2.90 -6.34
C LEU A 199 10.85 -1.52 -7.00
N THR A 200 12.03 -0.99 -7.34
CA THR A 200 12.21 0.39 -7.80
C THR A 200 11.25 0.76 -8.94
N ASP A 201 11.16 -0.04 -9.98
CA ASP A 201 10.29 0.23 -11.14
C ASP A 201 8.79 0.12 -10.79
N ALA A 202 8.42 -0.84 -9.96
CA ALA A 202 7.03 -1.04 -9.54
C ALA A 202 6.56 0.08 -8.59
N LEU A 203 7.43 0.53 -7.67
CA LEU A 203 7.18 1.69 -6.82
C LEU A 203 7.10 2.98 -7.65
N ALA A 204 7.91 3.12 -8.71
CA ALA A 204 7.82 4.25 -9.62
C ALA A 204 6.46 4.31 -10.34
N LYS A 205 5.92 3.14 -10.74
CA LYS A 205 4.58 3.01 -11.33
C LYS A 205 3.48 3.37 -10.32
N ALA A 206 3.58 2.89 -9.08
CA ALA A 206 2.62 3.21 -8.03
C ALA A 206 2.60 4.73 -7.72
N GLU A 207 3.77 5.36 -7.54
CA GLU A 207 3.88 6.81 -7.33
C GLU A 207 3.34 7.59 -8.53
N ALA A 208 3.68 7.19 -9.76
CA ALA A 208 3.18 7.82 -10.99
C ALA A 208 1.65 7.74 -11.13
N ALA A 209 1.04 6.64 -10.66
CA ALA A 209 -0.40 6.43 -10.66
C ALA A 209 -1.11 7.08 -9.45
N GLY A 210 -0.36 7.61 -8.48
CA GLY A 210 -0.91 8.18 -7.26
C GLY A 210 -1.47 7.12 -6.29
N VAL A 211 -0.95 5.90 -6.33
CA VAL A 211 -1.32 4.81 -5.43
C VAL A 211 -0.41 4.83 -4.20
N ILE A 212 -0.98 4.87 -3.00
CA ILE A 212 -0.19 4.92 -1.76
C ILE A 212 0.36 3.53 -1.44
N VAL A 213 1.68 3.39 -1.36
CA VAL A 213 2.31 2.15 -0.86
C VAL A 213 2.61 2.30 0.63
N VAL A 214 2.16 1.33 1.42
CA VAL A 214 2.39 1.23 2.87
C VAL A 214 3.15 -0.07 3.13
N ALA A 215 4.32 0.03 3.74
CA ALA A 215 5.22 -1.11 3.92
C ALA A 215 5.67 -1.29 5.38
N ALA A 216 5.79 -2.53 5.82
CA ALA A 216 6.35 -2.85 7.13
C ALA A 216 7.86 -2.55 7.19
N LEU A 217 8.32 -1.88 8.24
CA LEU A 217 9.75 -1.84 8.54
C LEU A 217 10.25 -3.23 8.92
N PRO A 218 11.55 -3.53 8.72
CA PRO A 218 12.17 -4.72 9.26
C PRO A 218 12.00 -4.81 10.78
N ASN A 219 11.97 -6.04 11.29
CA ASN A 219 11.94 -6.28 12.73
C ASN A 219 13.35 -6.20 13.37
N ASN A 220 14.33 -5.62 12.68
CA ASN A 220 15.67 -5.35 13.17
C ASN A 220 16.02 -3.87 13.02
N SER A 221 16.75 -3.33 14.01
CA SER A 221 17.13 -1.91 13.99
C SER A 221 18.14 -1.62 12.88
N GLY A 222 18.03 -0.46 12.24
CA GLY A 222 18.97 0.01 11.22
C GLY A 222 18.28 0.51 9.96
N VAL A 223 19.00 0.42 8.85
CA VAL A 223 18.52 0.81 7.52
C VAL A 223 17.62 -0.29 6.97
N ALA A 224 16.46 0.10 6.45
CA ALA A 224 15.51 -0.80 5.85
C ALA A 224 15.90 -1.21 4.43
N SER A 225 15.36 -2.35 3.99
CA SER A 225 15.33 -2.71 2.57
C SER A 225 13.97 -2.36 1.96
N GLN A 226 13.90 -2.32 0.63
CA GLN A 226 12.62 -2.15 -0.04
C GLN A 226 11.68 -3.32 0.28
N PRO A 227 10.36 -3.07 0.40
CA PRO A 227 9.66 -1.85 0.02
C PRO A 227 9.79 -0.68 0.99
N ALA A 228 10.10 -0.90 2.27
CA ALA A 228 10.02 0.15 3.29
C ALA A 228 10.99 1.32 3.07
N SER A 229 12.21 1.08 2.59
CA SER A 229 13.14 2.17 2.22
C SER A 229 12.86 2.82 0.85
N GLY A 230 11.77 2.45 0.19
CA GLY A 230 11.38 3.03 -1.08
C GLY A 230 11.01 4.50 -0.95
N ASN A 231 11.53 5.34 -1.84
CA ASN A 231 11.19 6.76 -1.90
C ASN A 231 9.68 6.94 -2.13
N GLY A 232 9.00 7.74 -1.31
CA GLY A 232 7.55 7.91 -1.37
C GLY A 232 6.71 6.84 -0.63
N VAL A 233 7.34 5.79 -0.09
CA VAL A 233 6.64 4.70 0.62
C VAL A 233 6.40 5.05 2.08
N VAL A 234 5.19 4.74 2.59
CA VAL A 234 4.87 4.86 4.01
C VAL A 234 5.47 3.68 4.77
N ALA A 235 6.69 3.83 5.28
CA ALA A 235 7.34 2.84 6.13
C ALA A 235 6.77 2.86 7.56
N VAL A 236 6.26 1.72 8.02
CA VAL A 236 5.49 1.62 9.27
C VAL A 236 6.26 0.90 10.36
N GLN A 237 6.46 1.60 11.48
CA GLN A 237 6.89 1.05 12.75
C GLN A 237 5.71 0.47 13.55
N SER A 238 5.95 -0.54 14.39
CA SER A 238 4.96 -0.99 15.38
C SER A 238 5.16 -0.37 16.78
N PHE A 239 4.05 -0.08 17.46
CA PHE A 239 4.05 0.25 18.88
C PHE A 239 2.96 -0.51 19.66
N GLY A 240 3.16 -0.64 20.97
CA GLY A 240 2.24 -1.33 21.88
C GLY A 240 1.34 -0.41 22.70
N ALA A 241 0.45 -0.99 23.51
CA ALA A 241 -0.49 -0.24 24.34
C ALA A 241 0.18 0.78 25.29
N ASP A 242 1.44 0.54 25.69
CA ASP A 242 2.23 1.46 26.53
C ASP A 242 2.90 2.60 25.74
N GLY A 243 2.71 2.64 24.41
CA GLY A 243 3.25 3.64 23.51
C GLY A 243 4.72 3.44 23.14
N LYS A 244 5.35 2.33 23.55
CA LYS A 244 6.71 2.00 23.14
C LYS A 244 6.72 1.26 21.82
N ILE A 245 7.77 1.49 21.06
CA ILE A 245 8.04 0.75 19.83
C ILE A 245 8.50 -0.68 20.16
N GLN A 246 8.34 -1.59 19.20
CA GLN A 246 8.85 -2.94 19.35
C GLN A 246 10.37 -2.97 19.58
N SER A 247 10.83 -4.02 20.25
CA SER A 247 12.25 -4.35 20.26
C SER A 247 12.61 -5.08 18.96
N SER A 248 13.85 -4.90 18.50
CA SER A 248 14.43 -5.68 17.42
C SER A 248 14.47 -7.16 17.79
N THR A 249 14.25 -8.02 16.80
CA THR A 249 14.34 -9.47 16.95
C THR A 249 15.77 -9.86 17.28
N THR A 250 15.93 -10.81 18.21
CA THR A 250 17.24 -11.40 18.49
C THR A 250 17.70 -12.18 17.27
N ILE A 251 18.73 -11.71 16.58
CA ILE A 251 19.43 -12.46 15.53
C ILE A 251 20.81 -12.85 16.08
N GLU A 252 21.16 -14.14 16.03
CA GLU A 252 22.45 -14.63 16.49
C GLU A 252 23.59 -13.88 15.77
N GLY A 253 24.46 -13.22 16.53
CA GLY A 253 25.59 -12.44 15.99
C GLY A 253 25.31 -10.95 15.68
N VAL A 254 24.06 -10.48 15.81
CA VAL A 254 23.69 -9.07 15.53
C VAL A 254 23.59 -8.21 16.80
N GLY A 255 23.45 -8.82 17.98
CA GLY A 255 23.48 -8.13 19.29
C GLY A 255 22.27 -8.47 20.17
N ASP A 256 22.21 -7.86 21.36
CA ASP A 256 21.05 -7.94 22.24
C ASP A 256 19.87 -7.12 21.66
N PRO A 257 18.61 -7.54 21.87
CA PRO A 257 17.44 -6.76 21.48
C PRO A 257 17.51 -5.31 21.95
N SER A 258 17.27 -4.39 21.02
CA SER A 258 17.25 -2.94 21.21
C SER A 258 15.90 -2.39 20.74
N PRO A 259 15.53 -1.13 21.02
CA PRO A 259 14.40 -0.50 20.32
C PRO A 259 14.61 -0.58 18.79
N ASN A 260 13.58 -0.95 18.04
CA ASN A 260 13.65 -1.15 16.59
C ASN A 260 13.76 0.17 15.79
N GLN A 261 14.76 0.99 16.06
CA GLN A 261 14.93 2.28 15.40
C GLN A 261 15.33 2.12 13.94
N SER A 262 14.86 3.04 13.08
CA SER A 262 15.18 3.06 11.65
C SER A 262 15.23 4.49 11.13
N ASP A 263 16.13 4.77 10.19
CA ASP A 263 16.22 6.07 9.52
C ASP A 263 15.13 6.21 8.43
N ASP A 264 14.48 5.12 8.04
CA ASP A 264 13.47 5.08 6.97
C ASP A 264 12.03 5.21 7.51
N VAL A 265 11.83 5.22 8.84
CA VAL A 265 10.50 5.25 9.45
C VAL A 265 9.70 6.50 9.06
N ILE A 266 8.47 6.32 8.58
CA ILE A 266 7.57 7.44 8.26
C ILE A 266 6.56 7.67 9.38
N VAL A 267 5.94 6.61 9.87
CA VAL A 267 4.96 6.66 10.97
C VAL A 267 5.02 5.39 11.80
N ALA A 268 4.46 5.43 13.01
CA ALA A 268 4.22 4.24 13.82
C ALA A 268 2.72 3.93 13.93
N ALA A 269 2.34 2.65 13.88
CA ALA A 269 0.98 2.19 14.08
C ALA A 269 0.91 1.10 15.17
N PRO A 270 -0.27 0.84 15.77
CA PRO A 270 -0.45 -0.27 16.68
C PRO A 270 0.00 -1.58 16.05
N GLY A 271 0.90 -2.33 16.69
CA GLY A 271 1.40 -3.59 16.12
C GLY A 271 1.90 -4.58 17.15
N MET A 272 1.68 -4.32 18.45
CA MET A 272 2.11 -5.22 19.53
C MET A 272 0.93 -5.63 20.39
N GLY A 273 0.87 -6.93 20.70
CA GLY A 273 -0.22 -7.54 21.44
C GLY A 273 -1.57 -7.26 20.80
N LEU A 274 -1.75 -7.61 19.53
CA LEU A 274 -3.02 -7.45 18.80
C LEU A 274 -3.77 -8.78 18.76
N LEU A 275 -5.10 -8.76 18.84
CA LEU A 275 -5.89 -9.99 18.73
C LEU A 275 -5.83 -10.57 17.31
N GLY A 276 -5.35 -11.81 17.18
CA GLY A 276 -5.30 -12.59 15.95
C GLY A 276 -6.23 -13.80 15.97
N GLN A 277 -6.52 -14.35 14.79
CA GLN A 277 -7.39 -15.52 14.61
C GLN A 277 -6.59 -16.79 14.31
N GLY A 278 -7.00 -17.91 14.86
CA GLY A 278 -6.33 -19.18 14.72
C GLY A 278 -5.10 -19.35 15.61
N SER A 279 -4.66 -20.61 15.69
CA SER A 279 -3.39 -21.07 16.25
C SER A 279 -2.90 -22.27 15.43
N GLU A 280 -1.69 -22.76 15.71
CA GLU A 280 -1.17 -24.02 15.13
C GLU A 280 -2.12 -25.22 15.33
N ASN A 281 -2.99 -25.18 16.35
CA ASN A 281 -3.93 -26.26 16.62
C ASN A 281 -5.25 -26.12 15.86
N SER A 282 -5.74 -24.90 15.66
CA SER A 282 -7.06 -24.65 15.09
C SER A 282 -7.29 -23.19 14.68
N TRP A 283 -8.00 -22.98 13.57
CA TRP A 283 -8.50 -21.66 13.16
C TRP A 283 -9.63 -21.10 14.05
N ASP A 284 -10.22 -21.92 14.92
CA ASP A 284 -11.21 -21.47 15.90
C ASP A 284 -10.58 -20.91 17.19
N GLU A 285 -9.26 -21.05 17.37
CA GLU A 285 -8.52 -20.43 18.48
C GLU A 285 -8.16 -18.98 18.16
N GLN A 286 -7.57 -18.27 19.13
CA GLN A 286 -7.12 -16.88 18.97
C GLN A 286 -5.80 -16.67 19.71
N VAL A 287 -4.98 -15.76 19.18
CA VAL A 287 -3.62 -15.47 19.67
C VAL A 287 -3.39 -13.97 19.82
N LEU A 288 -2.28 -13.59 20.45
CA LEU A 288 -1.80 -12.21 20.45
C LEU A 288 -0.60 -12.08 19.51
N LEU A 289 -0.71 -11.13 18.58
CA LEU A 289 0.22 -10.88 17.50
C LEU A 289 1.13 -9.71 17.83
N THR A 290 2.36 -9.74 17.34
CA THR A 290 3.32 -8.63 17.44
C THR A 290 4.18 -8.56 16.19
N GLY A 291 4.33 -7.38 15.61
CA GLY A 291 5.18 -7.11 14.45
C GLY A 291 4.77 -5.86 13.69
N THR A 292 5.72 -5.28 12.94
CA THR A 292 5.46 -4.22 11.95
C THR A 292 4.48 -4.69 10.88
N SER A 293 4.52 -5.96 10.50
CA SER A 293 3.57 -6.60 9.59
C SER A 293 2.10 -6.39 9.95
N TYR A 294 1.76 -6.23 11.23
CA TYR A 294 0.38 -5.98 11.67
C TYR A 294 0.08 -4.49 11.88
N ALA A 295 1.11 -3.66 12.04
CA ALA A 295 1.00 -2.21 12.10
C ALA A 295 0.69 -1.60 10.73
N THR A 296 1.36 -2.10 9.69
CA THR A 296 1.19 -1.71 8.28
C THR A 296 -0.27 -1.75 7.81
N PRO A 297 -1.01 -2.87 7.92
CA PRO A 297 -2.41 -2.95 7.49
C PRO A 297 -3.34 -2.04 8.30
N ILE A 298 -3.03 -1.75 9.57
CA ILE A 298 -3.81 -0.79 10.37
C ILE A 298 -3.62 0.63 9.82
N ALA A 299 -2.39 1.03 9.47
CA ALA A 299 -2.12 2.32 8.85
C ALA A 299 -2.81 2.44 7.47
N ALA A 300 -2.73 1.39 6.64
CA ALA A 300 -3.42 1.32 5.36
C ALA A 300 -4.95 1.43 5.51
N GLY A 301 -5.54 0.70 6.48
CA GLY A 301 -6.96 0.79 6.76
C GLY A 301 -7.39 2.18 7.26
N PHE A 302 -6.58 2.85 8.08
CA PHE A 302 -6.88 4.22 8.49
C PHE A 302 -6.85 5.20 7.30
N LEU A 303 -5.89 5.07 6.39
CA LEU A 303 -5.87 5.84 5.15
C LEU A 303 -7.12 5.56 4.29
N ALA A 304 -7.57 4.31 4.20
CA ALA A 304 -8.79 3.95 3.48
C ALA A 304 -10.04 4.61 4.07
N VAL A 305 -10.19 4.59 5.39
CA VAL A 305 -11.31 5.26 6.08
C VAL A 305 -11.28 6.79 5.85
N VAL A 306 -10.09 7.40 5.82
CA VAL A 306 -9.94 8.84 5.54
C VAL A 306 -10.25 9.16 4.08
N LYS A 307 -9.77 8.34 3.14
CA LYS A 307 -10.06 8.47 1.70
C LYS A 307 -11.55 8.34 1.41
N GLN A 308 -12.26 7.43 2.07
CA GLN A 308 -13.73 7.35 1.96
C GLN A 308 -14.40 8.67 2.36
N LYS A 309 -13.97 9.29 3.47
CA LYS A 309 -14.53 10.56 3.92
C LYS A 309 -14.20 11.72 2.97
N TYR A 310 -12.99 11.72 2.42
CA TYR A 310 -12.48 12.76 1.53
C TYR A 310 -12.11 12.15 0.16
N PRO A 311 -13.11 11.73 -0.64
CA PRO A 311 -12.86 11.00 -1.88
C PRO A 311 -12.09 11.83 -2.92
N ASP A 312 -12.22 13.15 -2.87
CA ASP A 312 -11.54 14.10 -3.76
C ASP A 312 -10.08 14.39 -3.36
N ALA A 313 -9.62 13.93 -2.18
CA ALA A 313 -8.23 14.10 -1.76
C ALA A 313 -7.30 13.20 -2.58
N THR A 314 -6.21 13.77 -3.09
CA THR A 314 -5.15 13.01 -3.77
C THR A 314 -4.32 12.20 -2.76
N SER A 315 -3.52 11.25 -3.26
CA SER A 315 -2.56 10.52 -2.42
C SER A 315 -1.60 11.45 -1.69
N GLY A 316 -1.03 12.44 -2.37
CA GLY A 316 -0.17 13.45 -1.75
C GLY A 316 -0.85 14.19 -0.61
N GLN A 317 -2.12 14.58 -0.79
CA GLN A 317 -2.91 15.25 0.26
C GLN A 317 -3.22 14.33 1.46
N LEU A 318 -3.51 13.05 1.21
CA LEU A 318 -3.69 12.07 2.29
C LEU A 318 -2.39 11.84 3.06
N LEU A 319 -1.25 11.76 2.37
CA LEU A 319 0.08 11.63 3.00
C LEU A 319 0.48 12.89 3.78
N GLN A 320 0.10 14.08 3.32
CA GLN A 320 0.23 15.31 4.11
C GLN A 320 -0.60 15.22 5.40
N SER A 321 -1.85 14.75 5.29
CA SER A 321 -2.70 14.55 6.47
C SER A 321 -2.09 13.53 7.43
N LEU A 322 -1.54 12.43 6.92
CA LEU A 322 -0.90 11.37 7.69
C LEU A 322 0.21 11.91 8.59
N ILE A 323 1.13 12.72 8.05
CA ILE A 323 2.29 13.22 8.81
C ILE A 323 1.99 14.45 9.68
N ARG A 324 0.90 15.19 9.38
CA ARG A 324 0.50 16.41 10.09
C ARG A 324 -0.52 16.17 11.19
N ASN A 325 -1.15 15.00 11.23
CA ASN A 325 -2.19 14.69 12.21
C ASN A 325 -1.83 13.47 13.06
N THR A 326 -0.56 13.33 13.45
CA THR A 326 -0.12 12.19 14.26
C THR A 326 -0.40 12.41 15.76
N GLY A 327 -0.43 11.31 16.51
CA GLY A 327 -0.64 11.29 17.95
C GLY A 327 -2.01 11.84 18.35
N THR A 328 -2.02 12.59 19.46
CA THR A 328 -3.24 13.11 20.10
C THR A 328 -3.30 14.64 20.13
N LYS A 329 -2.37 15.31 19.45
CA LYS A 329 -2.23 16.78 19.48
C LYS A 329 -3.18 17.50 18.51
N GLY A 330 -3.86 16.77 17.64
CA GLY A 330 -4.54 17.35 16.47
C GLY A 330 -3.52 17.71 15.39
N GLU A 331 -3.88 18.60 14.48
CA GLU A 331 -2.99 19.07 13.42
C GLU A 331 -1.75 19.79 13.99
N HIS A 332 -0.57 19.48 13.43
CA HIS A 332 0.71 20.08 13.80
C HIS A 332 1.68 20.14 12.61
N GLU A 333 2.78 20.88 12.79
CA GLU A 333 3.90 20.80 11.86
C GLU A 333 4.63 19.46 12.01
N PRO A 334 5.06 18.80 10.90
CA PRO A 334 5.74 17.52 10.98
C PRO A 334 7.08 17.62 11.72
N GLU A 335 7.29 16.72 12.68
CA GLU A 335 8.55 16.55 13.40
C GLU A 335 8.96 15.07 13.34
N TRP A 336 10.16 14.78 12.85
CA TRP A 336 10.62 13.41 12.62
C TRP A 336 11.62 12.93 13.69
N ASN A 337 11.59 11.63 14.01
CA ASN A 337 12.64 10.92 14.75
C ASN A 337 12.73 9.44 14.30
N ASP A 338 13.86 8.81 14.58
CA ASP A 338 14.21 7.42 14.21
C ASP A 338 13.36 6.32 14.85
N SER A 339 12.45 6.67 15.77
CA SER A 339 11.66 5.71 16.52
C SER A 339 10.27 5.57 15.93
N VAL A 340 9.58 6.69 15.68
CA VAL A 340 8.18 6.72 15.24
C VAL A 340 7.96 7.55 13.97
N GLY A 341 9.02 8.02 13.33
CA GLY A 341 8.96 8.93 12.19
C GLY A 341 8.28 10.23 12.58
N TYR A 342 7.29 10.63 11.79
CA TYR A 342 6.44 11.80 12.06
C TYR A 342 5.44 11.59 13.20
N GLY A 343 5.34 10.38 13.75
CA GLY A 343 4.56 10.07 14.95
C GLY A 343 3.61 8.88 14.78
N ALA A 344 2.80 8.64 15.81
CA ALA A 344 1.81 7.58 15.80
C ALA A 344 0.62 7.93 14.90
N VAL A 345 0.23 7.07 13.95
CA VAL A 345 -0.93 7.30 13.08
C VAL A 345 -2.19 7.53 13.93
N SER A 346 -2.97 8.55 13.59
CA SER A 346 -4.21 8.90 14.28
C SER A 346 -5.39 8.97 13.33
N LEU A 347 -6.25 7.94 13.36
CA LEU A 347 -7.50 7.95 12.60
C LEU A 347 -8.34 9.18 12.92
N THR A 348 -8.50 9.50 14.21
CA THR A 348 -9.28 10.66 14.65
C THR A 348 -8.67 12.00 14.22
N GLY A 349 -7.34 12.11 14.21
CA GLY A 349 -6.65 13.31 13.76
C GLY A 349 -6.89 13.54 12.27
N MET A 350 -6.62 12.52 11.46
CA MET A 350 -6.79 12.60 10.00
C MET A 350 -8.25 12.80 9.59
N LEU A 351 -9.22 12.23 10.31
CA LEU A 351 -10.64 12.48 10.05
C LEU A 351 -11.10 13.88 10.44
N ALA A 352 -10.37 14.61 11.30
CA ALA A 352 -10.78 15.93 11.79
C ALA A 352 -10.42 17.08 10.84
N VAL A 353 -9.44 16.89 9.95
CA VAL A 353 -8.95 17.91 9.01
C VAL A 353 -9.23 17.46 7.59
N ASP A 354 -9.66 18.38 6.73
CA ASP A 354 -9.88 18.11 5.31
C ASP A 354 -8.52 18.10 4.56
N PRO A 355 -8.07 16.94 4.06
CA PRO A 355 -6.77 16.83 3.39
C PRO A 355 -6.67 17.65 2.10
N THR A 356 -7.81 17.98 1.47
CA THR A 356 -7.83 18.76 0.23
C THR A 356 -7.29 20.19 0.40
N ALA A 357 -7.16 20.65 1.64
CA ALA A 357 -6.53 21.92 1.98
C ALA A 357 -4.99 21.88 1.93
N TYR A 358 -4.38 20.70 1.94
CA TYR A 358 -2.92 20.55 1.84
C TYR A 358 -2.43 20.68 0.39
N PRO A 359 -1.14 21.03 0.20
CA PRO A 359 -0.50 20.95 -1.09
C PRO A 359 -0.60 19.52 -1.67
N ASP A 360 -0.93 19.45 -2.95
CA ASP A 360 -0.97 18.20 -3.71
C ASP A 360 0.44 17.78 -4.15
N VAL A 361 1.23 17.35 -3.16
CA VAL A 361 2.57 16.79 -3.32
C VAL A 361 2.76 15.67 -2.30
N ASN A 362 3.44 14.60 -2.70
CA ASN A 362 3.86 13.55 -1.76
C ASN A 362 4.94 14.12 -0.82
N PRO A 363 4.69 14.28 0.49
CA PRO A 363 5.66 14.87 1.42
C PRO A 363 6.81 13.93 1.81
N ILE A 364 6.74 12.66 1.42
CA ILE A 364 7.74 11.62 1.73
C ILE A 364 8.43 11.12 0.45
N PHE A 365 8.25 11.81 -0.67
CA PHE A 365 9.00 11.59 -1.90
C PHE A 365 10.05 12.71 -2.06
N ASP A 366 11.32 12.37 -1.91
CA ASP A 366 12.42 13.31 -2.17
C ASP A 366 12.79 13.28 -3.65
N ALA A 367 12.34 14.29 -4.38
CA ALA A 367 12.60 14.41 -5.82
C ALA A 367 13.99 14.97 -6.15
N ASP A 368 14.67 15.56 -5.16
CA ASP A 368 15.96 16.23 -5.32
C ASP A 368 17.13 15.35 -4.85
N ASP A 369 16.86 14.28 -4.09
CA ASP A 369 17.85 13.28 -3.70
C ASP A 369 18.27 12.39 -4.90
N PRO A 370 19.55 12.44 -5.33
CA PRO A 370 20.04 11.62 -6.43
C PRO A 370 20.16 10.13 -6.09
N ASP A 371 20.17 9.77 -4.81
CA ASP A 371 20.35 8.39 -4.35
C ASP A 371 19.01 7.72 -3.97
N ALA A 372 17.90 8.46 -4.04
CA ALA A 372 16.57 7.94 -3.73
C ALA A 372 16.01 7.02 -4.82
N LEU A 373 15.41 5.91 -4.40
CA LEU A 373 14.87 4.86 -5.28
C LEU A 373 13.40 4.56 -4.93
N PRO A 374 12.44 4.78 -5.86
CA PRO A 374 12.63 5.33 -7.20
C PRO A 374 13.02 6.81 -7.22
N SER A 375 13.74 7.20 -8.27
CA SER A 375 14.08 8.60 -8.52
C SER A 375 12.92 9.33 -9.21
N ALA A 376 12.96 10.67 -9.20
CA ALA A 376 12.01 11.47 -9.98
C ALA A 376 12.08 11.19 -11.50
N ALA A 377 13.19 10.66 -12.01
CA ALA A 377 13.31 10.26 -13.41
C ALA A 377 12.55 8.95 -13.69
N ASP A 378 12.62 7.99 -12.78
CA ASP A 378 11.94 6.70 -12.89
C ASP A 378 10.42 6.90 -12.87
N VAL A 379 9.92 7.72 -11.93
CA VAL A 379 8.49 8.08 -11.86
C VAL A 379 8.01 8.75 -13.15
N ARG A 380 8.79 9.68 -13.73
CA ARG A 380 8.44 10.30 -15.01
C ARG A 380 8.44 9.30 -16.17
N ALA A 381 9.36 8.35 -16.17
CA ALA A 381 9.41 7.30 -17.19
C ALA A 381 8.20 6.37 -17.09
N ALA A 382 7.81 5.97 -15.88
CA ALA A 382 6.61 5.19 -15.62
C ALA A 382 5.33 5.91 -16.07
N ALA A 383 5.19 7.20 -15.72
CA ALA A 383 4.05 8.01 -16.16
C ALA A 383 3.96 8.14 -17.70
N ALA A 384 5.10 8.28 -18.37
CA ALA A 384 5.15 8.34 -19.83
C ALA A 384 4.75 7.01 -20.48
N ALA A 385 5.12 5.88 -19.88
CA ALA A 385 4.76 4.55 -20.37
C ALA A 385 3.26 4.24 -20.23
N ALA A 386 2.60 4.77 -19.20
CA ALA A 386 1.17 4.61 -18.96
C ALA A 386 0.28 5.42 -19.94
N THR A 387 0.84 6.42 -20.63
CA THR A 387 0.09 7.22 -21.61
C THR A 387 0.04 6.48 -22.95
N PRO A 388 -1.14 6.18 -23.53
CA PRO A 388 -1.22 5.54 -24.83
C PRO A 388 -0.51 6.39 -25.88
N VAL A 389 0.49 5.82 -26.57
CA VAL A 389 1.07 6.46 -27.75
C VAL A 389 -0.05 6.62 -28.78
N PRO A 390 -0.32 7.83 -29.31
CA PRO A 390 -1.27 7.97 -30.40
C PRO A 390 -0.81 7.07 -31.54
N THR A 391 -1.62 6.08 -31.90
CA THR A 391 -1.36 5.25 -33.06
C THR A 391 -1.33 6.20 -34.25
N ALA A 392 -0.16 6.40 -34.85
CA ALA A 392 -0.07 7.09 -36.12
C ALA A 392 -0.86 6.23 -37.12
N ASP A 393 -2.03 6.72 -37.54
CA ASP A 393 -2.78 6.18 -38.67
C ASP A 393 -1.81 6.06 -39.84
N SER A 394 -1.35 4.84 -40.08
CA SER A 394 -0.64 4.48 -41.28
C SER A 394 -1.71 4.16 -42.32
N ASP A 395 -2.31 5.21 -42.88
CA ASP A 395 -3.01 5.12 -44.15
C ASP A 395 -1.96 4.80 -45.23
N ASP A 396 -1.68 3.52 -45.44
CA ASP A 396 -1.09 3.04 -46.69
C ASP A 396 -2.23 2.55 -47.61
N PRO A 397 -2.35 3.05 -48.85
CA PRO A 397 -3.51 2.78 -49.69
C PRO A 397 -3.49 1.34 -50.19
N GLY A 398 -4.57 0.61 -49.94
CA GLY A 398 -4.77 -0.74 -50.44
C GLY A 398 -4.59 -0.85 -51.96
N GLU A 399 -3.73 -1.79 -52.37
CA GLU A 399 -3.62 -2.29 -53.74
C GLU A 399 -4.96 -2.86 -54.22
N THR A 400 -5.58 -2.19 -55.20
CA THR A 400 -6.62 -2.81 -56.02
C THR A 400 -5.98 -3.63 -57.13
N SER A 401 -6.21 -4.94 -57.10
CA SER A 401 -5.94 -5.85 -58.21
C SER A 401 -7.04 -5.78 -59.27
N SER A 402 -6.69 -5.46 -60.51
CA SER A 402 -7.11 -6.18 -61.73
C SER A 402 -6.69 -5.43 -63.01
N THR A 403 -6.09 -6.19 -63.90
CA THR A 403 -5.65 -5.86 -65.26
C THR A 403 -6.81 -5.97 -66.25
N GLN A 404 -7.05 -4.94 -67.08
CA GLN A 404 -7.08 -5.03 -68.56
C GLN A 404 -7.65 -3.77 -69.25
N ASP A 405 -6.95 -3.44 -70.33
CA ASP A 405 -7.38 -2.81 -71.58
C ASP A 405 -7.67 -1.31 -71.71
N ALA A 406 -6.65 -0.68 -72.30
CA ALA A 406 -6.62 0.45 -73.21
C ALA A 406 -7.93 0.85 -73.90
N SER A 407 -8.23 2.15 -73.88
CA SER A 407 -8.29 2.98 -75.10
C SER A 407 -8.44 4.47 -74.76
N VAL A 408 -7.60 5.31 -75.39
CA VAL A 408 -7.77 6.78 -75.47
C VAL A 408 -8.47 7.08 -76.81
N PRO A 409 -9.38 8.06 -76.88
CA PRO A 409 -9.05 9.20 -77.72
C PRO A 409 -9.42 10.58 -77.13
N LEU A 410 -8.41 11.43 -77.19
CA LEU A 410 -8.31 12.88 -77.36
C LEU A 410 -9.55 13.73 -77.75
N LEU A 411 -9.64 14.91 -77.09
CA LEU A 411 -10.12 16.25 -77.52
C LEU A 411 -11.62 16.52 -77.78
N VAL A 412 -12.20 17.48 -77.02
CA VAL A 412 -12.58 18.86 -77.44
C VAL A 412 -13.39 19.57 -76.34
N GLY A 413 -12.91 20.74 -75.91
CA GLY A 413 -13.71 21.97 -75.74
C GLY A 413 -14.78 22.09 -74.63
N GLY A 414 -14.43 22.83 -73.58
CA GLY A 414 -15.10 24.09 -73.23
C GLY A 414 -16.54 24.09 -72.68
N GLY A 415 -16.67 24.47 -71.41
CA GLY A 415 -17.71 25.40 -70.95
C GLY A 415 -18.97 24.78 -70.33
N ILE A 416 -19.13 25.00 -69.02
CA ILE A 416 -20.29 25.62 -68.33
C ILE A 416 -19.98 25.48 -66.84
N LEU A 417 -19.49 26.53 -66.19
CA LEU A 417 -20.29 27.50 -65.42
C LEU A 417 -21.12 26.82 -64.31
N VAL A 418 -20.70 26.97 -63.05
CA VAL A 418 -21.10 28.11 -62.20
C VAL A 418 -22.63 28.16 -62.04
N ALA A 419 -23.13 27.53 -60.98
CA ALA A 419 -24.52 27.79 -60.55
C ALA A 419 -24.82 27.58 -59.05
N VAL A 420 -23.90 27.09 -58.21
CA VAL A 420 -24.26 26.81 -56.79
C VAL A 420 -23.41 27.54 -55.76
N LEU A 421 -22.21 28.04 -56.11
CA LEU A 421 -21.35 28.79 -55.17
C LEU A 421 -21.60 30.31 -55.13
N LEU A 422 -22.64 30.83 -55.81
CA LEU A 422 -22.97 32.26 -55.81
C LEU A 422 -24.29 32.63 -55.13
N VAL A 423 -25.08 31.66 -54.66
CA VAL A 423 -26.40 31.94 -54.05
C VAL A 423 -26.33 32.06 -52.52
N GLY A 424 -25.40 31.39 -51.84
CA GLY A 424 -25.27 31.46 -50.37
C GLY A 424 -24.55 32.72 -49.86
N GLY A 425 -23.53 33.20 -50.59
CA GLY A 425 -22.65 34.28 -50.12
C GLY A 425 -23.14 35.71 -50.37
N ILE A 426 -24.13 35.90 -51.26
CA ILE A 426 -24.59 37.25 -51.66
C ILE A 426 -25.81 37.71 -50.84
N ILE A 427 -26.54 36.81 -50.17
CA ILE A 427 -27.73 37.16 -49.39
C ILE A 427 -27.38 37.80 -48.03
N LEU A 428 -26.20 37.49 -47.45
CA LEU A 428 -25.80 38.05 -46.15
C LEU A 428 -25.16 39.46 -46.25
N ALA A 429 -24.61 39.84 -47.42
CA ALA A 429 -23.98 41.15 -47.62
C ALA A 429 -24.95 42.27 -48.11
N VAL A 430 -26.13 41.90 -48.63
CA VAL A 430 -27.12 42.85 -49.19
C VAL A 430 -28.18 43.29 -48.17
N VAL A 431 -28.34 42.58 -47.04
CA VAL A 431 -29.26 42.98 -45.95
C VAL A 431 -28.64 44.02 -45.00
N LEU A 432 -27.30 44.11 -44.91
CA LEU A 432 -26.60 45.07 -44.03
C LEU A 432 -26.22 46.40 -44.70
N THR A 433 -26.46 46.58 -46.00
CA THR A 433 -26.15 47.83 -46.73
C THR A 433 -27.38 48.59 -47.24
N ARG A 434 -28.60 48.15 -46.91
CA ARG A 434 -29.86 48.78 -47.39
C ARG A 434 -30.60 49.65 -46.38
N SER A 435 -30.12 49.83 -45.14
CA SER A 435 -30.76 50.73 -44.16
C SER A 435 -30.20 52.16 -44.11
N SER A 436 -29.12 52.50 -44.84
CA SER A 436 -28.40 53.77 -44.61
C SER A 436 -28.30 54.76 -45.78
N ARG A 437 -29.12 54.69 -46.84
CA ARG A 437 -29.15 55.76 -47.88
C ARG A 437 -30.43 55.77 -48.73
N ARG A 438 -31.53 56.28 -48.19
CA ARG A 438 -32.61 56.91 -48.96
C ARG A 438 -33.43 57.89 -48.11
N ARG A 439 -32.96 59.14 -48.04
CA ARG A 439 -33.70 60.42 -47.88
C ARG A 439 -32.65 61.53 -47.95
N ASN A 440 -32.42 62.04 -49.16
CA ASN A 440 -32.97 63.30 -49.69
C ASN A 440 -32.18 64.53 -49.23
N ASN A 441 -31.63 65.22 -50.24
CA ASN A 441 -31.33 66.65 -50.24
C ASN A 441 -32.49 67.45 -49.61
N GLU A 442 -32.17 68.44 -48.77
CA GLU A 442 -32.60 69.84 -48.95
C GLU A 442 -31.96 70.77 -47.89
N GLN A 443 -31.21 71.75 -48.41
CA GLN A 443 -31.08 73.17 -48.03
C GLN A 443 -31.01 73.67 -46.57
N GLY A 444 -30.00 74.54 -46.37
CA GLY A 444 -30.05 75.76 -45.55
C GLY A 444 -29.59 75.56 -44.10
N GLY A 445 -28.71 76.36 -43.50
CA GLY A 445 -28.14 77.65 -43.84
C GLY A 445 -27.85 78.39 -42.52
N ALA A 446 -26.78 79.19 -42.54
CA ALA A 446 -26.53 80.36 -41.69
C ALA A 446 -26.15 80.21 -40.18
N HIS A 447 -24.95 80.75 -39.90
CA HIS A 447 -24.57 81.67 -38.81
C HIS A 447 -24.81 81.25 -37.35
N GLY A 448 -23.90 81.45 -36.40
CA GLY A 448 -22.65 82.19 -36.39
C GLY A 448 -22.30 82.57 -34.94
N ARG A 449 -21.00 82.85 -34.74
CA ARG A 449 -20.32 83.37 -33.55
C ARG A 449 -20.06 82.42 -32.40
#